data_AF-A0A077B238-F1
#
_entry.id   AF-A0A077B238-F1
#
_cell.length_a   1.000
_cell.length_b   1.000
_cell.length_c   1.000
_cell.angle_alpha   90.00
_cell.angle_beta   90.00
_cell.angle_gamma   90.00
#
_symmetry.space_group_name_H-M   'P 1'
#
loop_
_entity.id
_entity.type
_entity.pdbx_description
1 polymer ?
#
loop_
_entity_poly.entity_id
_entity_poly.type
_entity_poly.pdbx_seq_one_letter_code
_entity_poly.pdbx_strand_id
1 'polypeptide(L)'
;MTTLSNKNIYILPIILVLATIVFEMSSDLYLPSLPEMSIFYNVPHHTIVMTISIYMIGFSLMGLVGGALSDSLGRKSVFMLGMGIFVIGSVCCYFAVDVYFLILSRLVQGMGAGISYVISTAMIKDSFSDHLCSRLFSLMGTAIALSPTIAPIIGSKISAWWGWEFNFKIILWAAVLTYIICRIGLVETLEKSKRNAVNFKATLKSYGHLFSSRQTCGYAFISGMTYGSLWAWIAVAPFFFIEVLGISTENYAYYATIGPLSYMMGAILNQSLVMRLGIDKMLRMGLVIITVGSFYLNVISFSNSLNKIGLIIGLVLFCVGLAPVFSNAATRSLDVLPHQRGAASAVLGLVEMVLAAAYAYIASWFNNGSMRTATVMMAGSALLCILLYIWIQQSIKYSHKTSAR
;
A
#
# COMPACT_ATOMS: atom_id res chain seq x y z
N MET A 1 4.14 -29.45 -15.76
CA MET A 1 4.89 -28.31 -16.34
C MET A 1 4.36 -28.08 -17.73
N THR A 2 3.27 -27.33 -17.89
CA THR A 2 2.91 -26.77 -19.19
C THR A 2 4.05 -25.87 -19.64
N THR A 3 4.85 -26.34 -20.60
CA THR A 3 5.92 -25.60 -21.24
C THR A 3 5.30 -24.38 -21.92
N LEU A 4 5.37 -23.23 -21.26
CA LEU A 4 5.06 -21.95 -21.87
C LEU A 4 5.94 -21.83 -23.13
N SER A 5 5.32 -21.49 -24.26
CA SER A 5 6.07 -21.10 -25.47
C SER A 5 7.13 -20.05 -25.09
N ASN A 6 8.34 -20.13 -25.68
CA ASN A 6 9.44 -19.19 -25.42
C ASN A 6 9.00 -17.71 -25.48
N LYS A 7 8.01 -17.38 -26.31
CA LYS A 7 7.46 -16.02 -26.41
C LYS A 7 6.64 -15.61 -25.19
N ASN A 8 5.89 -16.53 -24.58
CA ASN A 8 5.03 -16.26 -23.42
C ASN A 8 5.86 -16.08 -22.14
N ILE A 9 7.05 -16.67 -22.07
CA ILE A 9 8.00 -16.55 -20.95
C ILE A 9 8.44 -15.08 -20.76
N TYR A 10 8.63 -14.33 -21.85
CA TYR A 10 9.04 -12.92 -21.77
C TYR A 10 7.88 -11.94 -21.69
N ILE A 11 6.75 -12.24 -22.34
CA ILE A 11 5.60 -11.34 -22.38
C ILE A 11 4.85 -11.31 -21.04
N LEU A 12 4.65 -12.46 -20.41
CA LEU A 12 3.85 -12.58 -19.20
C LEU A 12 4.33 -11.64 -18.07
N PRO A 13 5.62 -11.61 -17.69
CA PRO A 13 6.07 -10.73 -16.60
C PRO A 13 5.91 -9.25 -16.91
N ILE A 14 6.15 -8.85 -18.16
CA ILE A 14 6.02 -7.45 -18.59
C ILE A 14 4.57 -6.99 -18.42
N ILE A 15 3.61 -7.81 -18.85
CA ILE A 15 2.18 -7.50 -18.72
C ILE A 15 1.77 -7.42 -17.26
N LEU A 16 2.23 -8.34 -16.41
CA LEU A 16 1.88 -8.35 -14.99
C LEU A 16 2.48 -7.16 -14.23
N VAL A 17 3.72 -6.79 -14.53
CA VAL A 17 4.38 -5.59 -13.98
C VAL A 17 3.67 -4.32 -14.44
N LEU A 18 3.32 -4.23 -15.73
CA LEU A 18 2.54 -3.12 -16.28
C LEU A 18 1.20 -2.96 -15.53
N ALA A 19 0.47 -4.06 -15.33
CA ALA A 19 -0.79 -4.04 -14.61
C ALA A 19 -0.61 -3.54 -13.16
N THR A 20 0.42 -4.03 -12.47
CA THR A 20 0.76 -3.57 -11.11
C THR A 20 1.04 -2.07 -11.07
N ILE A 21 1.82 -1.53 -12.01
CA ILE A 21 2.08 -0.09 -12.10
C ILE A 21 0.77 0.69 -12.26
N VAL A 22 -0.14 0.25 -13.11
CA VAL A 22 -1.42 0.93 -13.32
C VAL A 22 -2.27 0.94 -12.04
N PHE A 23 -2.29 -0.15 -11.28
CA PHE A 23 -3.03 -0.20 -10.01
C PHE A 23 -2.46 0.76 -8.97
N GLU A 24 -1.13 0.75 -8.77
CA GLU A 24 -0.45 1.63 -7.83
C GLU A 24 -0.55 3.11 -8.23
N MET A 25 -0.37 3.41 -9.52
CA MET A 25 -0.52 4.78 -9.99
C MET A 25 -1.97 5.27 -9.82
N SER A 26 -2.97 4.39 -9.95
CA SER A 26 -4.38 4.79 -9.78
C SER A 26 -4.78 5.18 -8.36
N SER A 27 -4.02 4.79 -7.32
CA SER A 27 -4.26 5.27 -5.96
C SER A 27 -3.65 6.65 -5.71
N ASP A 28 -2.51 6.94 -6.35
CA ASP A 28 -1.66 8.06 -5.94
C ASP A 28 -1.72 9.27 -6.90
N LEU A 29 -2.10 9.04 -8.17
CA LEU A 29 -2.00 10.05 -9.23
C LEU A 29 -2.83 11.31 -8.94
N TYR A 30 -3.98 11.19 -8.28
CA TYR A 30 -4.87 12.32 -8.02
C TYR A 30 -4.71 12.92 -6.60
N LEU A 31 -3.76 12.43 -5.79
CA LEU A 31 -3.52 12.97 -4.44
C LEU A 31 -3.24 14.49 -4.41
N PRO A 32 -2.49 15.06 -5.37
CA PRO A 32 -2.30 16.51 -5.43
C PRO A 32 -3.59 17.30 -5.68
N SER A 33 -4.61 16.64 -6.25
CA SER A 33 -5.88 17.24 -6.64
C SER A 33 -6.95 17.21 -5.55
N LEU A 34 -6.70 16.56 -4.40
CA LEU A 34 -7.72 16.43 -3.34
C LEU A 34 -8.29 17.78 -2.86
N PRO A 35 -7.49 18.86 -2.69
CA PRO A 35 -8.00 20.18 -2.35
C PRO A 35 -9.00 20.71 -3.39
N GLU A 36 -8.60 20.67 -4.67
CA GLU A 36 -9.42 21.12 -5.81
C GLU A 36 -10.74 20.33 -5.90
N MET A 37 -10.67 19.01 -5.71
CA MET A 37 -11.85 18.14 -5.69
C MET A 37 -12.79 18.46 -4.52
N SER A 38 -12.24 18.81 -3.34
CA SER A 38 -13.06 19.17 -2.16
C SER A 38 -13.85 20.44 -2.41
N ILE A 39 -13.23 21.41 -3.08
CA ILE A 39 -13.88 22.66 -3.49
C ILE A 39 -14.93 22.38 -4.57
N PHE A 40 -14.59 21.62 -5.61
CA PHE A 40 -15.50 21.31 -6.71
C PHE A 40 -16.78 20.61 -6.25
N TYR A 41 -16.65 19.57 -5.43
CA TYR A 41 -17.80 18.83 -4.89
C TYR A 41 -18.47 19.53 -3.70
N ASN A 42 -17.89 20.64 -3.20
CA ASN A 42 -18.35 21.37 -2.03
C ASN A 42 -18.58 20.48 -0.80
N VAL A 43 -17.56 19.70 -0.45
CA VAL A 43 -17.59 18.72 0.65
C VAL A 43 -16.37 18.88 1.54
N PRO A 44 -16.41 18.43 2.80
CA PRO A 44 -15.26 18.50 3.68
C PRO A 44 -14.14 17.53 3.26
N HIS A 45 -12.90 17.83 3.66
CA HIS A 45 -11.68 17.10 3.25
C HIS A 45 -11.77 15.58 3.49
N HIS A 46 -12.39 15.17 4.60
CA HIS A 46 -12.53 13.77 4.95
C HIS A 46 -13.42 12.98 3.98
N THR A 47 -14.40 13.63 3.36
CA THR A 47 -15.25 13.01 2.35
C THR A 47 -14.46 12.69 1.09
N ILE A 48 -13.61 13.62 0.62
CA ILE A 48 -12.74 13.36 -0.53
C ILE A 48 -11.67 12.32 -0.20
N VAL A 49 -11.05 12.38 0.99
CA VAL A 49 -10.07 11.36 1.41
C VAL A 49 -10.68 9.95 1.48
N MET A 50 -12.00 9.84 1.71
CA MET A 50 -12.71 8.56 1.66
C MET A 50 -12.56 7.84 0.32
N THR A 51 -12.35 8.56 -0.79
CA THR A 51 -12.07 7.97 -2.12
C THR A 51 -10.81 7.10 -2.16
N ILE A 52 -9.83 7.38 -1.30
CA ILE A 52 -8.58 6.63 -1.19
C ILE A 52 -8.77 5.50 -0.18
N SER A 53 -9.34 5.82 0.99
CA SER A 53 -9.59 4.84 2.04
C SER A 53 -10.46 3.69 1.56
N ILE A 54 -11.56 3.98 0.86
CA ILE A 54 -12.47 2.94 0.38
C ILE A 54 -11.85 2.10 -0.76
N TYR A 55 -10.98 2.70 -1.57
CA TYR A 55 -10.20 1.98 -2.58
C TYR A 55 -9.29 0.94 -1.93
N MET A 56 -8.55 1.32 -0.87
CA MET A 56 -7.68 0.40 -0.12
C MET A 56 -8.45 -0.73 0.58
N ILE A 57 -9.64 -0.41 1.12
CA ILE A 57 -10.53 -1.43 1.70
C ILE A 57 -11.00 -2.40 0.62
N GLY A 58 -11.46 -1.90 -0.54
CA GLY A 58 -11.83 -2.75 -1.68
C GLY A 58 -10.67 -3.62 -2.16
N PHE A 59 -9.49 -3.02 -2.31
CA PHE A 59 -8.26 -3.69 -2.74
C PHE A 59 -7.88 -4.85 -1.81
N SER A 60 -7.84 -4.59 -0.51
CA SER A 60 -7.41 -5.60 0.46
C SER A 60 -8.43 -6.73 0.63
N LEU A 61 -9.72 -6.41 0.78
CA LEU A 61 -10.76 -7.43 0.98
C LEU A 61 -10.94 -8.31 -0.26
N MET A 62 -11.02 -7.71 -1.45
CA MET A 62 -11.22 -8.49 -2.67
C MET A 62 -9.94 -9.15 -3.18
N GLY A 63 -8.75 -8.68 -2.79
CA GLY A 63 -7.52 -9.43 -3.01
C GLY A 63 -7.52 -10.81 -2.35
N LEU A 64 -8.01 -10.90 -1.09
CA LEU A 64 -8.14 -12.18 -0.37
C LEU A 64 -9.11 -13.14 -1.07
N VAL A 65 -10.27 -12.60 -1.44
CA VAL A 65 -11.34 -13.36 -2.12
C VAL A 65 -10.88 -13.79 -3.52
N GLY A 66 -10.22 -12.90 -4.26
CA GLY A 66 -9.68 -13.13 -5.60
C GLY A 66 -8.61 -14.23 -5.63
N GLY A 67 -7.73 -14.28 -4.61
CA GLY A 67 -6.76 -15.36 -4.45
C GLY A 67 -7.42 -16.74 -4.41
N ALA A 68 -8.36 -16.92 -3.46
CA ALA A 68 -9.09 -18.19 -3.30
C ALA A 68 -9.93 -18.57 -4.53
N LEU A 69 -10.57 -17.60 -5.18
CA LEU A 69 -11.30 -17.82 -6.43
C LEU A 69 -10.36 -18.29 -7.55
N SER A 70 -9.19 -17.66 -7.69
CA SER A 70 -8.24 -17.96 -8.76
C SER A 70 -7.63 -19.37 -8.66
N ASP A 71 -7.47 -19.90 -7.44
CA ASP A 71 -7.01 -21.28 -7.21
C ASP A 71 -8.02 -22.33 -7.70
N SER A 72 -9.28 -21.95 -7.89
CA SER A 72 -10.37 -22.85 -8.30
C SER A 72 -10.80 -22.67 -9.76
N LEU A 73 -11.02 -21.42 -10.18
CA LEU A 73 -11.57 -21.08 -11.49
C LEU A 73 -10.45 -20.94 -12.55
N GLY A 74 -9.19 -20.81 -12.12
CA GLY A 74 -8.04 -20.54 -12.96
C GLY A 74 -7.56 -19.09 -12.84
N ARG A 75 -6.26 -18.88 -13.06
CA ARG A 75 -5.59 -17.59 -12.84
C ARG A 75 -6.04 -16.57 -13.86
N LYS A 76 -5.97 -16.94 -15.15
CA LYS A 76 -6.30 -16.01 -16.24
C LYS A 76 -7.75 -15.52 -16.16
N SER A 77 -8.70 -16.41 -15.88
CA SER A 77 -10.12 -16.06 -15.84
C SER A 77 -10.42 -15.06 -14.73
N VAL A 78 -9.92 -15.31 -13.52
CA VAL A 78 -10.19 -14.43 -12.36
C VAL A 78 -9.39 -13.13 -12.46
N PHE A 79 -8.16 -13.17 -13.02
CA PHE A 79 -7.41 -11.95 -13.33
C PHE A 79 -8.18 -11.04 -14.29
N MET A 80 -8.70 -11.59 -15.40
CA MET A 80 -9.47 -10.80 -16.37
C MET A 80 -10.79 -10.29 -15.81
N LEU A 81 -11.41 -11.02 -14.87
CA LEU A 81 -12.58 -10.53 -14.13
C LEU A 81 -12.20 -9.32 -13.26
N GLY A 82 -11.11 -9.42 -12.49
CA GLY A 82 -10.60 -8.30 -11.69
C GLY A 82 -10.27 -7.08 -12.54
N MET A 83 -9.57 -7.27 -13.67
CA MET A 83 -9.28 -6.20 -14.63
C MET A 83 -10.55 -5.59 -15.23
N GLY A 84 -11.57 -6.40 -15.52
CA GLY A 84 -12.87 -5.90 -15.98
C GLY A 84 -13.55 -5.02 -14.94
N ILE A 85 -13.56 -5.46 -13.68
CA ILE A 85 -14.08 -4.68 -12.54
C ILE A 85 -13.30 -3.37 -12.38
N PHE A 86 -11.97 -3.39 -12.51
CA PHE A 86 -11.11 -2.20 -12.45
C PHE A 86 -11.42 -1.21 -13.59
N VAL A 87 -11.63 -1.69 -14.82
CA VAL A 87 -12.06 -0.85 -15.95
C VAL A 87 -13.43 -0.24 -15.70
N ILE A 88 -14.41 -1.03 -15.24
CA ILE A 88 -15.75 -0.52 -14.91
C ILE A 88 -15.66 0.57 -13.83
N GLY A 89 -14.93 0.31 -12.75
CA GLY A 89 -14.69 1.30 -11.70
C GLY A 89 -14.03 2.58 -12.26
N SER A 90 -13.06 2.43 -13.17
CA SER A 90 -12.39 3.58 -13.82
C SER A 90 -13.32 4.39 -14.72
N VAL A 91 -14.24 3.73 -15.45
CA VAL A 91 -15.29 4.39 -16.24
C VAL A 91 -16.22 5.16 -15.32
N CYS A 92 -16.70 4.54 -14.24
CA CYS A 92 -17.60 5.20 -13.30
C CYS A 92 -16.93 6.38 -12.59
N CYS A 93 -15.64 6.27 -12.22
CA CYS A 93 -14.88 7.39 -11.67
C CYS A 93 -14.76 8.57 -12.64
N TYR A 94 -14.58 8.30 -13.94
CA TYR A 94 -14.49 9.36 -14.96
C TYR A 94 -15.82 10.08 -15.17
N PHE A 95 -16.95 9.37 -15.09
CA PHE A 95 -18.29 9.94 -15.22
C PHE A 95 -18.91 10.35 -13.87
N ALA A 96 -18.12 10.42 -12.79
CA ALA A 96 -18.65 10.72 -11.48
C ALA A 96 -19.11 12.19 -11.40
N VAL A 97 -20.41 12.40 -11.21
CA VAL A 97 -21.03 13.73 -11.09
C VAL A 97 -21.15 14.22 -9.65
N ASP A 98 -21.13 13.29 -8.69
CA ASP A 98 -21.16 13.57 -7.26
C ASP A 98 -20.12 12.74 -6.51
N VAL A 99 -19.74 13.22 -5.32
CA VAL A 99 -18.66 12.61 -4.53
C VAL A 99 -19.00 11.20 -4.05
N TYR A 100 -20.27 10.88 -3.76
CA TYR A 100 -20.65 9.57 -3.24
C TYR A 100 -20.61 8.53 -4.35
N PHE A 101 -21.04 8.90 -5.55
CA PHE A 101 -20.85 8.07 -6.73
C PHE A 101 -19.35 7.86 -7.05
N LEU A 102 -18.51 8.90 -6.88
CA LEU A 102 -17.06 8.73 -6.99
C LEU A 102 -16.50 7.76 -5.94
N ILE A 103 -16.90 7.88 -4.67
CA ILE A 103 -16.49 6.98 -3.58
C ILE A 103 -16.89 5.53 -3.88
N LEU A 104 -18.13 5.28 -4.31
CA LEU A 104 -18.58 3.95 -4.69
C LEU A 104 -17.81 3.41 -5.91
N SER A 105 -17.55 4.26 -6.90
CA SER A 105 -16.76 3.91 -8.08
C SER A 105 -15.33 3.53 -7.69
N ARG A 106 -14.74 4.23 -6.73
CA ARG A 106 -13.41 3.94 -6.17
C ARG A 106 -13.37 2.64 -5.39
N LEU A 107 -14.44 2.29 -4.67
CA LEU A 107 -14.56 0.97 -4.06
C LEU A 107 -14.50 -0.13 -5.12
N VAL A 108 -15.33 -0.02 -6.17
CA VAL A 108 -15.35 -0.98 -7.29
C VAL A 108 -13.99 -1.05 -7.98
N GLN A 109 -13.36 0.10 -8.24
CA GLN A 109 -12.04 0.17 -8.83
C GLN A 109 -11.00 -0.56 -7.95
N GLY A 110 -10.98 -0.28 -6.65
CA GLY A 110 -10.08 -0.93 -5.69
C GLY A 110 -10.29 -2.44 -5.64
N MET A 111 -11.52 -2.91 -5.65
CA MET A 111 -11.85 -4.34 -5.68
C MET A 111 -11.22 -5.04 -6.89
N GLY A 112 -11.35 -4.45 -8.08
CA GLY A 112 -10.76 -5.00 -9.30
C GLY A 112 -9.23 -5.01 -9.30
N ALA A 113 -8.61 -3.93 -8.80
CA ALA A 113 -7.17 -3.84 -8.62
C ALA A 113 -6.64 -4.91 -7.66
N GLY A 114 -7.29 -5.08 -6.50
CA GLY A 114 -6.89 -6.06 -5.49
C GLY A 114 -6.92 -7.50 -5.98
N ILE A 115 -8.00 -7.90 -6.67
CA ILE A 115 -8.12 -9.22 -7.29
C ILE A 115 -6.95 -9.46 -8.26
N SER A 116 -6.75 -8.52 -9.18
CA SER A 116 -5.77 -8.66 -10.25
C SER A 116 -4.33 -8.65 -9.72
N TYR A 117 -4.04 -7.78 -8.74
CA TYR A 117 -2.72 -7.68 -8.11
C TYR A 117 -2.29 -8.98 -7.45
N VAL A 118 -3.15 -9.58 -6.63
CA VAL A 118 -2.84 -10.85 -5.96
C VAL A 118 -2.61 -11.95 -6.99
N ILE A 119 -3.42 -11.99 -8.05
CA ILE A 119 -3.28 -13.00 -9.10
C ILE A 119 -2.00 -12.78 -9.94
N SER A 120 -1.55 -11.54 -10.17
CA SER A 120 -0.26 -11.26 -10.80
C SER A 120 0.87 -11.98 -10.09
N THR A 121 0.93 -11.87 -8.76
CA THR A 121 1.99 -12.51 -7.97
C THR A 121 1.91 -14.04 -8.03
N ALA A 122 0.70 -14.60 -8.04
CA ALA A 122 0.47 -16.02 -8.15
C ALA A 122 0.84 -16.57 -9.55
N MET A 123 0.49 -15.85 -10.62
CA MET A 123 0.84 -16.21 -11.99
C MET A 123 2.35 -16.25 -12.23
N ILE A 124 3.10 -15.32 -11.64
CA ILE A 124 4.57 -15.35 -11.65
C ILE A 124 5.08 -16.61 -10.97
N LYS A 125 4.59 -16.90 -9.76
CA LYS A 125 4.99 -18.07 -8.97
C LYS A 125 4.66 -19.40 -9.65
N ASP A 126 3.53 -19.48 -10.36
CA ASP A 126 3.10 -20.68 -11.07
C ASP A 126 3.92 -20.93 -12.35
N SER A 127 4.52 -19.87 -12.94
CA SER A 127 5.11 -19.91 -14.28
C SER A 127 6.63 -19.97 -14.31
N PHE A 128 7.31 -19.53 -13.25
CA PHE A 128 8.76 -19.31 -13.25
C PHE A 128 9.46 -20.04 -12.10
N SER A 129 10.74 -20.36 -12.30
CA SER A 129 11.59 -20.93 -11.25
C SER A 129 11.83 -19.93 -10.12
N ASP A 130 12.18 -20.42 -8.92
CA ASP A 130 12.36 -19.58 -7.73
C ASP A 130 13.34 -18.42 -7.94
N HIS A 131 14.45 -18.65 -8.66
CA HIS A 131 15.42 -17.61 -8.99
C HIS A 131 14.82 -16.50 -9.85
N LEU A 132 14.03 -16.85 -10.86
CA LEU A 132 13.41 -15.88 -11.76
C LEU A 132 12.23 -15.18 -11.07
N CYS A 133 11.45 -15.89 -10.26
CA CYS A 133 10.42 -15.31 -9.40
C CYS A 133 10.98 -14.21 -8.49
N SER A 134 12.10 -14.47 -7.82
CA SER A 134 12.77 -13.47 -6.97
C SER A 134 13.14 -12.20 -7.76
N ARG A 135 13.68 -12.35 -8.97
CA ARG A 135 13.99 -11.22 -9.87
C ARG A 135 12.74 -10.44 -10.28
N LEU A 136 11.65 -11.14 -10.61
CA LEU A 136 10.39 -10.51 -11.02
C LEU A 136 9.69 -9.81 -9.86
N PHE A 137 9.68 -10.40 -8.66
CA PHE A 137 9.19 -9.73 -7.45
C PHE A 137 10.03 -8.52 -7.07
N SER A 138 11.35 -8.55 -7.32
CA SER A 138 12.21 -7.38 -7.15
C SER A 138 11.85 -6.27 -8.12
N LEU A 139 11.53 -6.61 -9.38
CA LEU A 139 11.06 -5.65 -10.38
C LEU A 139 9.70 -5.05 -10.01
N MET A 140 8.74 -5.88 -9.59
CA MET A 140 7.44 -5.41 -9.08
C MET A 140 7.61 -4.52 -7.85
N GLY A 141 8.45 -4.92 -6.89
CA GLY A 141 8.74 -4.13 -5.70
C GLY A 141 9.37 -2.78 -6.03
N THR A 142 10.25 -2.73 -7.04
CA THR A 142 10.82 -1.47 -7.54
C THR A 142 9.73 -0.58 -8.15
N ALA A 143 8.83 -1.15 -8.95
CA ALA A 143 7.73 -0.43 -9.57
C ALA A 143 6.77 0.16 -8.51
N ILE A 144 6.41 -0.63 -7.50
CA ILE A 144 5.58 -0.20 -6.37
C ILE A 144 6.28 0.92 -5.59
N ALA A 145 7.58 0.77 -5.29
CA ALA A 145 8.34 1.77 -4.55
C ALA A 145 8.50 3.11 -5.30
N LEU A 146 8.59 3.07 -6.63
CA LEU A 146 8.69 4.26 -7.47
C LEU A 146 7.34 4.96 -7.70
N SER A 147 6.22 4.24 -7.62
CA SER A 147 4.89 4.78 -7.89
C SER A 147 4.58 6.04 -7.05
N PRO A 148 4.75 6.05 -5.71
CA PRO A 148 4.53 7.25 -4.89
C PRO A 148 5.47 8.42 -5.20
N THR A 149 6.59 8.18 -5.89
CA THR A 149 7.50 9.25 -6.34
C THR A 149 7.02 9.84 -7.66
N ILE A 150 6.66 8.98 -8.61
CA ILE A 150 6.32 9.39 -9.97
C ILE A 150 4.89 9.94 -10.05
N ALA A 151 3.96 9.30 -9.34
CA ALA A 151 2.54 9.61 -9.43
C ALA A 151 2.21 11.05 -9.00
N PRO A 152 2.71 11.60 -7.88
CA PRO A 152 2.45 12.99 -7.52
C PRO A 152 3.03 13.99 -8.53
N ILE A 153 4.18 13.70 -9.16
CA ILE A 153 4.77 14.59 -10.18
C ILE A 153 3.86 14.66 -11.41
N ILE A 154 3.46 13.50 -11.91
CA ILE A 154 2.60 13.42 -13.10
C ILE A 154 1.21 14.01 -12.76
N GLY A 155 0.66 13.62 -11.62
CA GLY A 155 -0.63 14.04 -11.09
C GLY A 155 -0.77 15.55 -10.90
N SER A 156 0.23 16.17 -10.24
CA SER A 156 0.31 17.62 -10.04
C SER A 156 0.32 18.37 -11.36
N LYS A 157 1.11 17.91 -12.34
CA LYS A 157 1.20 18.55 -13.66
C LYS A 157 -0.10 18.42 -14.45
N ILE A 158 -0.72 17.24 -14.43
CA ILE A 158 -2.00 17.02 -15.08
C ILE A 158 -3.06 17.95 -14.49
N SER A 159 -3.19 17.97 -13.15
CA SER A 159 -4.16 18.82 -12.46
C SER A 159 -3.94 20.30 -12.79
N ALA A 160 -2.68 20.76 -12.77
CA ALA A 160 -2.35 22.15 -13.02
C ALA A 160 -2.66 22.62 -14.45
N TRP A 161 -2.54 21.74 -15.45
CA TRP A 161 -2.69 22.14 -16.87
C TRP A 161 -4.05 21.81 -17.46
N TRP A 162 -4.67 20.72 -17.03
CA TRP A 162 -5.90 20.18 -17.63
C TRP A 162 -7.03 19.97 -16.63
N GLY A 163 -6.82 20.24 -15.34
CA GLY A 163 -7.80 19.99 -14.28
C GLY A 163 -7.70 18.57 -13.70
N TRP A 164 -8.27 18.40 -12.52
CA TRP A 164 -8.17 17.15 -11.75
C TRP A 164 -8.87 15.96 -12.44
N GLU A 165 -9.92 16.20 -13.24
CA GLU A 165 -10.69 15.17 -13.94
C GLU A 165 -9.82 14.39 -14.94
N PHE A 166 -8.79 15.03 -15.50
CA PHE A 166 -7.88 14.40 -16.45
C PHE A 166 -7.04 13.29 -15.82
N ASN A 167 -6.81 13.30 -14.50
CA ASN A 167 -6.18 12.17 -13.80
C ASN A 167 -7.03 10.90 -13.94
N PHE A 168 -8.34 11.00 -13.74
CA PHE A 168 -9.26 9.87 -13.91
C PHE A 168 -9.35 9.42 -15.37
N LYS A 169 -9.29 10.35 -16.32
CA LYS A 169 -9.26 10.03 -17.75
C LYS A 169 -8.01 9.23 -18.12
N ILE A 170 -6.83 9.63 -17.63
CA ILE A 170 -5.58 8.91 -17.90
C ILE A 170 -5.59 7.52 -17.26
N ILE A 171 -6.08 7.40 -16.03
CA ILE A 171 -6.26 6.10 -15.36
C ILE A 171 -7.19 5.20 -16.18
N LEU A 172 -8.32 5.72 -16.69
CA LEU A 172 -9.24 4.97 -17.53
C LEU A 172 -8.57 4.46 -18.82
N TRP A 173 -7.84 5.32 -19.54
CA TRP A 173 -7.11 4.90 -20.73
C TRP A 173 -6.07 3.83 -20.42
N ALA A 174 -5.30 4.00 -19.33
CA ALA A 174 -4.33 3.01 -18.88
C ALA A 174 -5.01 1.67 -18.52
N ALA A 175 -6.17 1.72 -17.85
CA ALA A 175 -6.95 0.55 -17.48
C ALA A 175 -7.44 -0.24 -18.72
N VAL A 176 -8.03 0.46 -19.69
CA VAL A 176 -8.54 -0.14 -20.94
C VAL A 176 -7.40 -0.71 -21.77
N LEU A 177 -6.31 0.03 -21.93
CA LEU A 177 -5.13 -0.44 -22.67
C LEU A 177 -4.53 -1.68 -22.02
N THR A 178 -4.38 -1.67 -20.70
CA THR A 178 -3.88 -2.82 -19.93
C THR A 178 -4.84 -4.00 -20.06
N TYR A 179 -6.15 -3.79 -20.00
CA TYR A 179 -7.13 -4.86 -20.20
C TYR A 179 -6.97 -5.52 -21.58
N ILE A 180 -6.82 -4.72 -22.64
CA ILE A 180 -6.62 -5.23 -24.01
C ILE A 180 -5.31 -6.01 -24.12
N ILE A 181 -4.21 -5.45 -23.62
CA ILE A 181 -2.89 -6.11 -23.60
C ILE A 181 -2.98 -7.45 -22.85
N CYS A 182 -3.60 -7.45 -21.66
CA CYS A 182 -3.81 -8.64 -20.86
C CYS A 182 -4.68 -9.68 -21.57
N ARG A 183 -5.77 -9.25 -22.23
CA ARG A 183 -6.68 -10.15 -22.94
C ARG A 183 -5.97 -10.92 -24.05
N ILE A 184 -5.09 -10.23 -24.78
CA ILE A 184 -4.34 -10.78 -25.92
C ILE A 184 -3.12 -11.58 -25.45
N GLY A 185 -2.38 -11.09 -24.46
CA GLY A 185 -1.08 -11.64 -24.09
C GLY A 185 -1.09 -12.64 -22.92
N LEU A 186 -2.09 -12.61 -22.04
CA LEU A 186 -2.12 -13.53 -20.91
C LEU A 186 -2.51 -14.94 -21.32
N VAL A 187 -1.86 -15.92 -20.71
CA VAL A 187 -2.16 -17.34 -20.82
C VAL A 187 -2.54 -17.90 -19.46
N GLU A 188 -3.30 -19.00 -19.45
CA GLU A 188 -3.61 -19.69 -18.20
C GLU A 188 -2.35 -20.36 -17.65
N THR A 189 -2.02 -20.06 -16.40
CA THR A 189 -0.80 -20.56 -15.72
C THR A 189 -1.12 -21.71 -14.77
N LEU A 190 -2.37 -21.82 -14.31
CA LEU A 190 -2.79 -22.89 -13.39
C LEU A 190 -3.36 -24.09 -14.15
N GLU A 191 -2.62 -25.19 -14.13
CA GLU A 191 -3.02 -26.51 -14.66
C GLU A 191 -4.37 -26.94 -14.06
N LYS A 192 -5.29 -27.45 -14.88
CA LYS A 192 -6.64 -27.84 -14.44
C LYS A 192 -6.64 -28.88 -13.31
N SER A 193 -5.67 -29.79 -13.30
CA SER A 193 -5.50 -30.82 -12.26
C SER A 193 -5.09 -30.27 -10.89
N LYS A 194 -4.54 -29.05 -10.85
CA LYS A 194 -4.12 -28.38 -9.61
C LYS A 194 -5.20 -27.46 -9.04
N ARG A 195 -6.36 -27.36 -9.70
CA ARG A 195 -7.47 -26.54 -9.27
C ARG A 195 -8.18 -27.22 -8.10
N ASN A 196 -8.28 -26.51 -6.99
CA ASN A 196 -9.00 -27.00 -5.82
C ASN A 196 -10.42 -26.43 -5.81
N ALA A 197 -11.37 -27.19 -5.28
CA ALA A 197 -12.71 -26.66 -5.03
C ALA A 197 -12.62 -25.47 -4.06
N VAL A 198 -13.44 -24.43 -4.31
CA VAL A 198 -13.46 -23.26 -3.42
C VAL A 198 -13.91 -23.69 -2.03
N ASN A 199 -13.05 -23.50 -1.04
CA ASN A 199 -13.40 -23.72 0.36
C ASN A 199 -13.21 -22.43 1.17
N PHE A 200 -14.12 -21.48 0.96
CA PHE A 200 -14.11 -20.20 1.69
C PHE A 200 -14.07 -20.38 3.21
N LYS A 201 -14.75 -21.41 3.73
CA LYS A 201 -14.78 -21.71 5.17
C LYS A 201 -13.41 -22.12 5.69
N ALA A 202 -12.68 -22.96 4.97
CA ALA A 202 -11.32 -23.35 5.32
C ALA A 202 -10.37 -22.14 5.26
N THR A 203 -10.45 -21.33 4.19
CA THR A 203 -9.63 -20.12 4.04
C THR A 203 -9.87 -19.13 5.18
N LEU A 204 -11.14 -18.86 5.51
CA LEU A 204 -11.49 -17.96 6.60
C LEU A 204 -11.04 -18.50 7.97
N LYS A 205 -11.14 -19.83 8.18
CA LYS A 205 -10.64 -20.48 9.39
C LYS A 205 -9.12 -20.39 9.50
N SER A 206 -8.38 -20.54 8.39
CA SER A 206 -6.93 -20.35 8.36
C SER A 206 -6.53 -18.91 8.70
N TYR A 207 -7.24 -17.91 8.17
CA TYR A 207 -7.03 -16.51 8.55
C TYR A 207 -7.35 -16.27 10.03
N GLY A 208 -8.46 -16.81 10.55
CA GLY A 208 -8.81 -16.71 11.97
C GLY A 208 -7.75 -17.32 12.90
N HIS A 209 -7.13 -18.43 12.50
CA HIS A 209 -6.04 -19.03 13.26
C HIS A 209 -4.78 -18.15 13.28
N LEU A 210 -4.46 -17.48 12.16
CA LEU A 210 -3.36 -16.52 12.10
C LEU A 210 -3.57 -15.33 13.05
N PHE A 211 -4.81 -14.86 13.18
CA PHE A 211 -5.17 -13.84 14.16
C PHE A 211 -5.02 -14.31 15.63
N SER A 212 -4.89 -15.62 15.87
CA SER A 212 -4.64 -16.17 17.20
C SER A 212 -3.16 -16.15 17.60
N SER A 213 -2.25 -16.04 16.62
CA SER A 213 -0.81 -15.93 16.89
C SER A 213 -0.47 -14.50 17.32
N ARG A 214 -0.19 -14.34 18.62
CA ARG A 214 0.22 -13.05 19.22
C ARG A 214 1.43 -12.43 18.52
N GLN A 215 2.41 -13.24 18.12
CA GLN A 215 3.63 -12.76 17.48
C GLN A 215 3.37 -12.33 16.03
N THR A 216 2.66 -13.15 15.25
CA THR A 216 2.29 -12.83 13.86
C THR A 216 1.48 -11.54 13.81
N CYS A 217 0.46 -11.43 14.65
CA CYS A 217 -0.36 -10.23 14.77
C CYS A 217 0.46 -9.04 15.25
N GLY A 218 1.25 -9.19 16.31
CA GLY A 218 2.04 -8.10 16.86
C GLY A 218 2.96 -7.46 15.82
N TYR A 219 3.69 -8.28 15.05
CA TYR A 219 4.53 -7.77 13.97
C TYR A 219 3.72 -7.22 12.79
N ALA A 220 2.57 -7.81 12.44
CA ALA A 220 1.69 -7.28 11.40
C ALA A 220 1.10 -5.92 11.77
N PHE A 221 0.69 -5.73 13.03
CA PHE A 221 0.24 -4.44 13.54
C PHE A 221 1.36 -3.40 13.58
N ILE A 222 2.59 -3.78 13.95
CA ILE A 222 3.74 -2.86 13.85
C ILE A 222 3.95 -2.40 12.39
N SER A 223 3.88 -3.33 11.43
CA SER A 223 3.99 -2.99 10.00
C SER A 223 2.85 -2.06 9.57
N GLY A 224 1.61 -2.45 9.86
CA GLY A 224 0.43 -1.72 9.42
C GLY A 224 0.22 -0.37 10.11
N MET A 225 0.58 -0.21 11.39
CA MET A 225 0.48 1.08 12.08
C MET A 225 1.52 2.08 11.59
N THR A 226 2.74 1.63 11.30
CA THR A 226 3.77 2.53 10.73
C THR A 226 3.45 2.89 9.29
N TYR A 227 2.94 1.95 8.49
CA TYR A 227 2.42 2.24 7.15
C TYR A 227 1.20 3.18 7.19
N GLY A 228 0.25 2.94 8.11
CA GLY A 228 -0.90 3.81 8.31
C GLY A 228 -0.52 5.22 8.75
N SER A 229 0.50 5.36 9.59
CA SER A 229 1.04 6.66 9.99
C SER A 229 1.55 7.49 8.81
N LEU A 230 2.16 6.85 7.81
CA LEU A 230 2.54 7.53 6.57
C LEU A 230 1.28 7.99 5.80
N TRP A 231 0.23 7.18 5.75
CA TRP A 231 -1.01 7.54 5.07
C TRP A 231 -1.79 8.66 5.78
N ALA A 232 -1.70 8.77 7.10
CA ALA A 232 -2.21 9.94 7.84
C ALA A 232 -1.54 11.24 7.36
N TRP A 233 -0.21 11.21 7.14
CA TRP A 233 0.51 12.34 6.55
C TRP A 233 0.05 12.62 5.12
N ILE A 234 0.06 11.59 4.25
CA ILE A 234 -0.28 11.72 2.82
C ILE A 234 -1.69 12.30 2.64
N ALA A 235 -2.65 11.90 3.47
CA ALA A 235 -4.03 12.36 3.38
C ALA A 235 -4.23 13.84 3.77
N VAL A 236 -3.39 14.37 4.67
CA VAL A 236 -3.52 15.75 5.19
C VAL A 236 -2.60 16.72 4.43
N ALA A 237 -1.46 16.25 3.92
CA ALA A 237 -0.42 17.08 3.33
C ALA A 237 -0.89 17.96 2.15
N PRO A 238 -1.68 17.48 1.16
CA PRO A 238 -2.15 18.34 0.07
C PRO A 238 -2.94 19.55 0.57
N PHE A 239 -3.90 19.33 1.48
CA PHE A 239 -4.71 20.40 2.07
C PHE A 239 -3.84 21.43 2.81
N PHE A 240 -2.87 20.97 3.60
CA PHE A 240 -2.00 21.89 4.33
C PHE A 240 -1.02 22.65 3.41
N PHE A 241 -0.31 21.96 2.53
CA PHE A 241 0.70 22.60 1.68
C PHE A 241 0.07 23.49 0.61
N ILE A 242 -1.06 23.09 0.02
CA ILE A 242 -1.70 23.85 -1.05
C ILE A 242 -2.60 24.95 -0.49
N GLU A 243 -3.59 24.61 0.37
CA GLU A 243 -4.58 25.59 0.83
C GLU A 243 -4.04 26.53 1.91
N VAL A 244 -3.27 26.01 2.86
CA VAL A 244 -2.81 26.79 4.03
C VAL A 244 -1.46 27.48 3.75
N LEU A 245 -0.51 26.77 3.14
CA LEU A 245 0.82 27.32 2.84
C LEU A 245 0.91 28.04 1.47
N GLY A 246 -0.17 28.01 0.67
CA GLY A 246 -0.26 28.68 -0.62
C GLY A 246 0.68 28.12 -1.69
N ILE A 247 1.10 26.85 -1.58
CA ILE A 247 1.97 26.23 -2.57
C ILE A 247 1.13 25.84 -3.78
N SER A 248 1.56 26.23 -4.97
CA SER A 248 0.88 25.84 -6.20
C SER A 248 0.86 24.32 -6.37
N THR A 249 -0.21 23.79 -6.97
CA THR A 249 -0.38 22.36 -7.25
C THR A 249 0.80 21.77 -8.03
N GLU A 250 1.37 22.54 -8.96
CA GLU A 250 2.57 22.17 -9.72
C GLU A 250 3.80 21.95 -8.82
N ASN A 251 4.01 22.84 -7.84
CA ASN A 251 5.15 22.78 -6.93
C ASN A 251 4.95 21.77 -5.79
N TYR A 252 3.70 21.39 -5.48
CA TYR A 252 3.40 20.39 -4.45
C TYR A 252 4.11 19.04 -4.71
N ALA A 253 4.30 18.67 -5.99
CA ALA A 253 5.03 17.47 -6.38
C ALA A 253 6.43 17.37 -5.76
N TYR A 254 7.15 18.49 -5.63
CA TYR A 254 8.48 18.51 -5.00
C TYR A 254 8.42 18.15 -3.52
N TYR A 255 7.34 18.52 -2.82
CA TYR A 255 7.16 18.17 -1.40
C TYR A 255 6.67 16.72 -1.24
N ALA A 256 5.74 16.29 -2.09
CA ALA A 256 5.17 14.94 -2.06
C ALA A 256 6.22 13.85 -2.32
N THR A 257 7.23 14.13 -3.15
CA THR A 257 8.29 13.17 -3.53
C THR A 257 9.35 12.94 -2.44
N ILE A 258 9.49 13.86 -1.48
CA ILE A 258 10.53 13.77 -0.43
C ILE A 258 10.32 12.53 0.44
N GLY A 259 9.08 12.24 0.82
CA GLY A 259 8.75 11.07 1.65
C GLY A 259 9.17 9.75 1.00
N PRO A 260 8.70 9.44 -0.22
CA PRO A 260 9.11 8.27 -0.98
C PRO A 260 10.63 8.14 -1.19
N LEU A 261 11.33 9.23 -1.57
CA LEU A 261 12.79 9.21 -1.74
C LEU A 261 13.52 8.91 -0.42
N SER A 262 13.02 9.46 0.69
CA SER A 262 13.55 9.19 2.03
C SER A 262 13.33 7.74 2.46
N TYR A 263 12.17 7.17 2.13
CA TYR A 263 11.88 5.76 2.34
C TYR A 263 12.82 4.86 1.52
N MET A 264 13.05 5.19 0.25
CA MET A 264 14.01 4.45 -0.60
C MET A 264 15.42 4.47 -0.01
N MET A 265 15.88 5.63 0.48
CA MET A 265 17.16 5.73 1.18
C MET A 265 17.20 4.83 2.42
N GLY A 266 16.15 4.84 3.25
CA GLY A 266 16.02 3.94 4.40
C GLY A 266 16.02 2.45 4.00
N ALA A 267 15.40 2.11 2.88
CA ALA A 267 15.36 0.74 2.36
C ALA A 267 16.74 0.25 1.92
N ILE A 268 17.52 1.10 1.23
CA ILE A 268 18.91 0.81 0.85
C ILE A 268 19.79 0.62 2.09
N LEU A 269 19.63 1.48 3.10
CA LEU A 269 20.32 1.34 4.38
C LEU A 269 19.93 0.04 5.09
N ASN A 270 18.65 -0.33 5.09
CA ASN A 270 18.18 -1.59 5.64
C ASN A 270 18.81 -2.79 4.91
N GLN A 271 18.74 -2.82 3.59
CA GLN A 271 19.26 -3.92 2.78
C GLN A 271 20.77 -4.14 2.97
N SER A 272 21.55 -3.06 3.08
CA SER A 272 23.00 -3.13 3.25
C SER A 272 23.44 -3.52 4.66
N LEU A 273 22.69 -3.09 5.70
CA LEU A 273 23.09 -3.29 7.09
C LEU A 273 22.41 -4.50 7.76
N VAL A 274 21.26 -4.98 7.26
CA VAL A 274 20.52 -6.10 7.89
C VAL A 274 21.33 -7.38 7.93
N MET A 275 22.17 -7.64 6.93
CA MET A 275 23.05 -8.82 6.89
C MET A 275 24.15 -8.76 7.96
N ARG A 276 24.53 -7.57 8.41
CA ARG A 276 25.57 -7.37 9.44
C ARG A 276 24.99 -7.22 10.85
N LEU A 277 23.85 -6.55 10.97
CA LEU A 277 23.25 -6.16 12.25
C LEU A 277 22.11 -7.07 12.70
N GLY A 278 21.51 -7.82 11.76
CA GLY A 278 20.34 -8.67 12.00
C GLY A 278 19.01 -7.92 12.01
N ILE A 279 17.93 -8.67 11.73
CA ILE A 279 16.55 -8.18 11.58
C ILE A 279 16.09 -7.39 12.83
N ASP A 280 16.31 -7.91 14.03
CA ASP A 280 15.80 -7.27 15.27
C ASP A 280 16.54 -5.98 15.64
N LYS A 281 17.82 -5.86 15.28
CA LYS A 281 18.57 -4.63 15.53
C LYS A 281 18.14 -3.54 14.56
N MET A 282 17.98 -3.88 13.27
CA MET A 282 17.45 -2.95 12.26
C MET A 282 16.02 -2.51 12.58
N LEU A 283 15.15 -3.43 12.99
CA LEU A 283 13.78 -3.11 13.42
C LEU A 283 13.78 -2.13 14.60
N ARG A 284 14.59 -2.38 15.65
CA ARG A 284 14.72 -1.46 16.80
C ARG A 284 15.26 -0.09 16.41
N MET A 285 16.29 -0.04 15.57
CA MET A 285 16.84 1.24 15.09
C MET A 285 15.78 2.03 14.32
N GLY A 286 15.03 1.36 13.43
CA GLY A 286 13.90 1.95 12.73
C GLY A 286 12.85 2.52 13.70
N LEU A 287 12.44 1.75 14.72
CA LEU A 287 11.46 2.19 15.73
C LEU A 287 11.94 3.45 16.49
N VAL A 288 13.22 3.53 16.82
CA VAL A 288 13.81 4.72 17.45
C VAL A 288 13.76 5.91 16.49
N ILE A 289 14.19 5.72 15.25
CA ILE A 289 14.23 6.79 14.24
C ILE A 289 12.83 7.34 13.95
N ILE A 290 11.83 6.48 13.74
CA ILE A 290 10.44 6.95 13.50
C ILE A 290 9.89 7.68 14.73
N THR A 291 10.28 7.29 15.94
CA THR A 291 9.84 7.94 17.17
C THR A 291 10.43 9.33 17.25
N VAL A 292 11.74 9.47 17.07
CA VAL A 292 12.41 10.77 17.04
C VAL A 292 11.82 11.67 15.96
N GLY A 293 11.64 11.16 14.74
CA GLY A 293 11.04 11.90 13.63
C GLY A 293 9.60 12.34 13.92
N SER A 294 8.75 11.46 14.47
CA SER A 294 7.36 11.78 14.79
C SER A 294 7.20 12.79 15.92
N PHE A 295 8.03 12.70 16.96
CA PHE A 295 8.02 13.67 18.05
C PHE A 295 8.54 15.03 17.60
N TYR A 296 9.60 15.05 16.80
CA TYR A 296 10.08 16.28 16.17
C TYR A 296 8.99 16.93 15.31
N LEU A 297 8.29 16.15 14.47
CA LEU A 297 7.14 16.61 13.69
C LEU A 297 6.03 17.23 14.54
N ASN A 298 5.73 16.64 15.71
CA ASN A 298 4.78 17.24 16.65
C ASN A 298 5.28 18.57 17.18
N VAL A 299 6.52 18.64 17.68
CA VAL A 299 7.09 19.90 18.20
C VAL A 299 7.00 21.01 17.15
N ILE A 300 7.38 20.71 15.90
CA ILE A 300 7.27 21.67 14.79
C ILE A 300 5.81 22.06 14.52
N SER A 301 4.89 21.11 14.45
CA SER A 301 3.47 21.37 14.13
C SER A 301 2.73 22.17 15.23
N PHE A 302 3.19 22.09 16.48
CA PHE A 302 2.65 22.85 17.61
C PHE A 302 3.37 24.18 17.86
N SER A 303 4.51 24.45 17.21
CA SER A 303 5.31 25.66 17.42
C SER A 303 4.68 26.98 16.95
N ASN A 304 3.42 26.98 16.48
CA ASN A 304 2.68 28.11 15.88
C ASN A 304 3.39 28.84 14.72
N SER A 305 4.55 28.36 14.27
CA SER A 305 5.30 28.88 13.11
C SER A 305 5.01 28.03 11.87
N LEU A 306 4.85 28.66 10.70
CA LEU A 306 4.72 27.98 9.41
C LEU A 306 6.08 27.44 8.93
N ASN A 307 6.69 26.55 9.71
CA ASN A 307 8.03 26.03 9.47
C ASN A 307 8.02 24.85 8.48
N LYS A 308 7.95 25.18 7.19
CA LYS A 308 7.95 24.21 6.08
C LYS A 308 9.18 23.29 6.10
N ILE A 309 10.36 23.85 6.36
CA ILE A 309 11.63 23.10 6.37
C ILE A 309 11.67 22.11 7.55
N GLY A 310 11.21 22.52 8.73
CA GLY A 310 11.10 21.63 9.90
C GLY A 310 10.16 20.46 9.62
N LEU A 311 9.02 20.69 8.99
CA LEU A 311 8.10 19.61 8.59
C LEU A 311 8.77 18.61 7.64
N ILE A 312 9.55 19.10 6.67
CA ILE A 312 10.29 18.25 5.73
C ILE A 312 11.35 17.43 6.45
N ILE A 313 12.17 18.04 7.31
CA ILE A 313 13.22 17.33 8.06
C ILE A 313 12.60 16.21 8.91
N GLY A 314 11.49 16.49 9.57
CA GLY A 314 10.77 15.50 10.36
C GLY A 314 10.20 14.35 9.52
N LEU A 315 9.64 14.65 8.35
CA LEU A 315 9.16 13.65 7.41
C LEU A 315 10.30 12.75 6.89
N VAL A 316 11.44 13.35 6.54
CA VAL A 316 12.64 12.61 6.09
C VAL A 316 13.08 11.61 7.17
N LEU A 317 13.22 12.08 8.42
CA LEU A 317 13.59 11.20 9.54
C LEU A 317 12.57 10.08 9.70
N PHE A 318 11.27 10.39 9.67
CA PHE A 318 10.23 9.38 9.76
C PHE A 318 10.32 8.33 8.65
N CYS A 319 10.40 8.74 7.38
CA CYS A 319 10.40 7.83 6.24
C CYS A 319 11.68 6.98 6.16
N VAL A 320 12.84 7.52 6.55
CA VAL A 320 14.09 6.74 6.65
C VAL A 320 13.96 5.65 7.72
N GLY A 321 13.35 5.96 8.87
CA GLY A 321 13.08 5.00 9.93
C GLY A 321 11.98 3.99 9.57
N LEU A 322 11.00 4.40 8.76
CA LEU A 322 9.87 3.57 8.36
C LEU A 322 10.32 2.34 7.57
N ALA A 323 11.26 2.50 6.63
CA ALA A 323 11.71 1.41 5.76
C ALA A 323 12.23 0.16 6.49
N PRO A 324 13.17 0.25 7.47
CA PRO A 324 13.58 -0.89 8.25
C PRO A 324 12.46 -1.41 9.17
N VAL A 325 11.54 -0.58 9.66
CA VAL A 325 10.42 -1.10 10.47
C VAL A 325 9.49 -1.94 9.61
N PHE A 326 9.01 -1.40 8.49
CA PHE A 326 8.09 -2.04 7.57
C PHE A 326 8.66 -3.38 7.05
N SER A 327 9.89 -3.35 6.52
CA SER A 327 10.53 -4.56 5.93
C SER A 327 10.78 -5.66 6.97
N ASN A 328 11.31 -5.31 8.14
CA ASN A 328 11.74 -6.30 9.13
C ASN A 328 10.56 -6.80 9.97
N ALA A 329 9.56 -5.97 10.26
CA ALA A 329 8.32 -6.41 10.92
C ALA A 329 7.53 -7.37 10.01
N ALA A 330 7.39 -7.04 8.73
CA ALA A 330 6.79 -7.94 7.74
C ALA A 330 7.50 -9.30 7.72
N THR A 331 8.84 -9.30 7.63
CA THR A 331 9.64 -10.54 7.64
C THR A 331 9.41 -11.35 8.90
N ARG A 332 9.46 -10.71 10.08
CA ARG A 332 9.20 -11.38 11.37
C ARG A 332 7.78 -11.95 11.46
N SER A 333 6.77 -11.25 10.94
CA SER A 333 5.39 -11.75 10.93
C SER A 333 5.27 -13.06 10.14
N LEU A 334 5.95 -13.15 8.99
CA LEU A 334 5.95 -14.33 8.11
C LEU A 334 6.76 -15.51 8.64
N ASP A 335 7.79 -15.25 9.45
CA ASP A 335 8.68 -16.30 9.99
C ASP A 335 8.08 -17.07 11.18
N VAL A 336 7.06 -16.52 11.85
CA VAL A 336 6.41 -17.19 13.01
C VAL A 336 5.69 -18.47 12.58
N LEU A 337 5.10 -18.52 11.39
CA LEU A 337 4.37 -19.68 10.87
C LEU A 337 4.86 -20.07 9.46
N PRO A 338 6.04 -20.71 9.35
CA PRO A 338 6.66 -21.03 8.06
C PRO A 338 5.77 -21.88 7.14
N HIS A 339 4.98 -22.78 7.73
CA HIS A 339 4.07 -23.68 7.01
C HIS A 339 2.81 -22.99 6.46
N GLN A 340 2.51 -21.74 6.88
CA GLN A 340 1.34 -20.98 6.45
C GLN A 340 1.71 -19.60 5.87
N ARG A 341 2.94 -19.45 5.34
CA ARG A 341 3.47 -18.16 4.82
C ARG A 341 2.54 -17.42 3.86
N GLY A 342 1.86 -18.14 2.96
CA GLY A 342 0.92 -17.51 2.02
C GLY A 342 -0.27 -16.84 2.72
N ALA A 343 -0.88 -17.53 3.69
CA ALA A 343 -1.98 -16.98 4.47
C ALA A 343 -1.49 -15.86 5.42
N ALA A 344 -0.30 -16.00 5.99
CA ALA A 344 0.32 -14.95 6.82
C ALA A 344 0.57 -13.66 6.03
N SER A 345 1.06 -13.76 4.79
CA SER A 345 1.25 -12.59 3.90
C SER A 345 -0.07 -11.92 3.54
N ALA A 346 -1.13 -12.70 3.38
CA ALA A 346 -2.47 -12.20 3.08
C ALA A 346 -3.04 -11.40 4.26
N VAL A 347 -2.88 -11.92 5.49
CA VAL A 347 -3.27 -11.21 6.72
C VAL A 347 -2.44 -9.96 6.94
N LEU A 348 -1.13 -10.02 6.71
CA LEU A 348 -0.23 -8.87 6.80
C LEU A 348 -0.69 -7.74 5.86
N GLY A 349 -0.88 -8.03 4.58
CA GLY A 349 -1.34 -7.04 3.60
C GLY A 349 -2.73 -6.48 3.90
N LEU A 350 -3.64 -7.31 4.44
CA LEU A 350 -4.95 -6.85 4.92
C LEU A 350 -4.79 -5.83 6.06
N VAL A 351 -3.99 -6.16 7.09
CA VAL A 351 -3.76 -5.27 8.24
C VAL A 351 -3.13 -3.95 7.78
N GLU A 352 -2.13 -4.00 6.90
CA GLU A 352 -1.47 -2.81 6.36
C GLU A 352 -2.45 -1.90 5.61
N MET A 353 -3.26 -2.44 4.70
CA MET A 353 -4.19 -1.66 3.89
C MET A 353 -5.39 -1.13 4.70
N VAL A 354 -5.91 -1.91 5.63
CA VAL A 354 -7.01 -1.46 6.50
C VAL A 354 -6.53 -0.35 7.43
N LEU A 355 -5.33 -0.48 8.01
CA LEU A 355 -4.77 0.58 8.85
C LEU A 355 -4.40 1.81 8.02
N ALA A 356 -3.89 1.66 6.80
CA ALA A 356 -3.70 2.77 5.86
C ALA A 356 -5.00 3.55 5.62
N ALA A 357 -6.08 2.84 5.26
CA ALA A 357 -7.39 3.42 5.02
C ALA A 357 -7.94 4.16 6.24
N ALA A 358 -7.85 3.52 7.42
CA ALA A 358 -8.35 4.07 8.67
C ALA A 358 -7.56 5.32 9.09
N TYR A 359 -6.23 5.27 9.03
CA TYR A 359 -5.39 6.40 9.40
C TYR A 359 -5.57 7.60 8.48
N ALA A 360 -5.62 7.38 7.16
CA ALA A 360 -5.90 8.44 6.20
C ALA A 360 -7.23 9.15 6.51
N TYR A 361 -8.30 8.37 6.72
CA TYR A 361 -9.63 8.91 6.98
C TYR A 361 -9.71 9.64 8.33
N ILE A 362 -9.21 9.03 9.40
CA ILE A 362 -9.22 9.63 10.75
C ILE A 362 -8.41 10.93 10.77
N ALA A 363 -7.21 10.94 10.16
CA ALA A 363 -6.38 12.14 10.10
C ALA A 363 -7.07 13.30 9.38
N SER A 364 -7.79 12.98 8.30
CA SER A 364 -8.56 13.97 7.53
C SER A 364 -9.82 14.43 8.26
N TRP A 365 -10.51 13.55 8.99
CA TRP A 365 -11.71 13.89 9.78
C TRP A 365 -11.43 14.96 10.83
N PHE A 366 -10.31 14.83 11.53
CA PHE A 366 -9.89 15.78 12.55
C PHE A 366 -9.05 16.94 12.00
N ASN A 367 -8.77 16.97 10.69
CA ASN A 367 -7.97 18.02 10.08
C ASN A 367 -8.68 19.38 10.20
N ASN A 368 -8.00 20.34 10.79
CA ASN A 368 -8.47 21.70 11.01
C ASN A 368 -7.58 22.74 10.29
N GLY A 369 -7.01 22.37 9.14
CA GLY A 369 -6.05 23.19 8.41
C GLY A 369 -4.64 23.15 9.01
N SER A 370 -4.29 22.08 9.71
CA SER A 370 -2.96 21.91 10.30
C SER A 370 -2.46 20.48 10.16
N MET A 371 -1.13 20.31 10.16
CA MET A 371 -0.51 18.98 10.17
C MET A 371 -0.64 18.26 11.52
N ARG A 372 -1.18 18.92 12.57
CA ARG A 372 -1.14 18.41 13.94
C ARG A 372 -1.82 17.06 14.09
N THR A 373 -2.94 16.84 13.41
CA THR A 373 -3.69 15.59 13.51
C THR A 373 -2.87 14.42 12.99
N ALA A 374 -2.28 14.58 11.80
CA ALA A 374 -1.38 13.60 11.22
C ALA A 374 -0.15 13.35 12.12
N THR A 375 0.51 14.41 12.61
CA THR A 375 1.73 14.23 13.43
C THR A 375 1.43 13.58 14.77
N VAL A 376 0.32 13.92 15.43
CA VAL A 376 -0.10 13.28 16.69
C VAL A 376 -0.34 11.78 16.47
N MET A 377 -1.02 11.42 15.37
CA MET A 377 -1.23 10.01 15.02
C MET A 377 0.08 9.28 14.75
N MET A 378 1.04 9.91 14.05
CA MET A 378 2.36 9.34 13.80
C MET A 378 3.12 9.08 15.12
N ALA A 379 3.14 10.04 16.05
CA ALA A 379 3.82 9.87 17.33
C ALA A 379 3.13 8.84 18.24
N GLY A 380 1.80 8.86 18.31
CA GLY A 380 1.03 7.86 19.05
C GLY A 380 1.31 6.45 18.53
N SER A 381 1.38 6.28 17.21
CA SER A 381 1.69 5.01 16.57
C SER A 381 3.12 4.55 16.82
N ALA A 382 4.08 5.46 16.75
CA ALA A 382 5.48 5.13 17.03
C ALA A 382 5.66 4.60 18.47
N LEU A 383 5.01 5.25 19.45
CA LEU A 383 4.99 4.78 20.83
C LEU A 383 4.31 3.42 20.97
N LEU A 384 3.13 3.25 20.38
CA LEU A 384 2.39 1.98 20.43
C LEU A 384 3.19 0.85 19.77
N CYS A 385 3.91 1.11 18.67
CA CYS A 385 4.78 0.13 18.03
C CYS A 385 5.95 -0.29 18.93
N ILE A 386 6.56 0.64 19.67
CA ILE A 386 7.59 0.31 20.67
C ILE A 386 7.01 -0.57 21.78
N LEU A 387 5.84 -0.20 22.32
CA LEU A 387 5.18 -0.96 23.37
C LEU A 387 4.81 -2.38 22.90
N LEU A 388 4.24 -2.50 21.70
CA LEU A 388 3.94 -3.78 21.06
C LEU A 388 5.21 -4.60 20.85
N TYR A 389 6.28 -3.98 20.36
CA TYR A 389 7.55 -4.68 20.16
C TYR A 389 8.12 -5.22 21.48
N ILE A 390 8.12 -4.42 22.56
CA ILE A 390 8.56 -4.86 23.89
C ILE A 390 7.70 -6.01 24.40
N TRP A 391 6.37 -5.90 24.26
CA TRP A 391 5.42 -6.94 24.68
C TRP A 391 5.65 -8.26 23.94
N ILE A 392 5.87 -8.22 22.62
CA ILE A 392 6.20 -9.41 21.81
C ILE A 392 7.51 -10.04 22.31
N GLN A 393 8.55 -9.25 22.53
CA GLN A 393 9.85 -9.74 22.99
C GLN A 393 9.78 -10.38 24.38
N GLN A 394 8.95 -9.86 25.29
CA GLN A 394 8.71 -10.46 26.59
C GLN A 394 7.97 -11.80 26.46
N SER A 395 6.98 -11.89 25.57
CA SER A 395 6.24 -13.14 25.34
C SER A 395 7.15 -14.28 24.82
N ILE A 396 8.09 -13.96 23.93
CA ILE A 396 9.09 -14.91 23.41
C ILE A 396 9.98 -15.43 24.55
N LYS A 397 10.50 -14.53 25.39
CA LYS A 397 11.34 -14.90 26.54
C LYS A 397 10.59 -15.78 27.55
N TYR A 398 9.31 -15.54 27.77
CA TYR A 398 8.50 -16.31 28.70
C TYR A 398 8.26 -17.74 28.19
N SER A 399 7.93 -17.89 26.90
CA SER A 399 7.70 -19.20 26.27
C SER A 399 8.94 -20.11 26.33
N HIS A 400 10.15 -19.56 26.12
CA HIS A 400 11.39 -20.32 26.23
C HIS A 400 11.71 -20.76 27.66
N LYS A 401 11.29 -20.00 28.67
CA LYS A 401 11.48 -20.39 30.09
C LYS A 401 10.53 -21.50 30.51
N THR A 402 9.31 -21.53 29.98
CA THR A 402 8.32 -22.57 30.28
C THR A 402 8.55 -23.88 29.53
N SER A 403 9.22 -23.86 28.37
CA SER A 403 9.59 -25.08 27.64
C SER A 403 10.90 -25.73 28.13
N ALA A 404 11.66 -25.02 28.96
CA ALA A 404 12.92 -25.48 29.56
C ALA A 404 12.72 -26.03 31.00
N ARG A 405 11.48 -26.06 31.49
CA ARG A 405 11.03 -26.75 32.68
C ARG A 405 10.13 -27.89 32.24
#